data_AF-A0A544SWQ1-F1
#
_entry.id   AF-A0A544SWQ1-F1
#
_cell.length_a   1.000
_cell.length_b   1.000
_cell.length_c   1.000
_cell.angle_alpha   90.00
_cell.angle_beta   90.00
_cell.angle_gamma   90.00
#
_symmetry.space_group_name_H-M   'P 1'
#
loop_
_entity.id
_entity.type
_entity.pdbx_description
1 polymer ?
#
loop_
_entity_poly.entity_id
_entity_poly.type
_entity_poly.pdbx_seq_one_letter_code
_entity_poly.pdbx_strand_id
1 'polypeptide(L)'
;MSDIKLLITFKSNLYNYSLQQLRYISEEGVWSIGQMYDHLILVAHEYLDNMETCATLNVEQPLGKTQFGELLFRNGGFPPIKIRLPDELNSPPNNSDSKEDLISRMDLLIQRLSQWESKVDYINPNNKIKHGGFGWLNAREWYNLVEMHFRHHLRQKDELESYII
;
A
#
# COMPACT_ATOMS: atom_id res chain seq x y z
N MET A 1 4.81 15.93 5.67
CA MET A 1 3.37 15.66 5.91
C MET A 1 3.33 14.30 6.59
N SER A 2 2.57 14.11 7.69
CA SER A 2 2.46 12.78 8.32
C SER A 2 1.94 11.76 7.30
N ASP A 3 2.53 10.57 7.28
CA ASP A 3 2.21 9.44 6.38
C ASP A 3 0.70 9.13 6.36
N ILE A 4 0.03 9.38 7.49
CA ILE A 4 -1.41 9.15 7.68
C ILE A 4 -2.27 10.14 6.88
N LYS A 5 -1.79 11.36 6.62
CA LYS A 5 -2.59 12.39 5.94
C LYS A 5 -3.02 11.96 4.54
N LEU A 6 -2.14 11.26 3.82
CA LEU A 6 -2.44 10.76 2.47
C LEU A 6 -3.57 9.72 2.52
N LEU A 7 -3.49 8.77 3.45
CA LEU A 7 -4.53 7.74 3.61
C LEU A 7 -5.88 8.37 4.00
N ILE A 8 -5.88 9.41 4.85
CA ILE A 8 -7.10 10.17 5.18
C ILE A 8 -7.68 10.80 3.91
N THR A 9 -6.86 11.41 3.05
CA THR A 9 -7.33 11.95 1.76
C THR A 9 -7.93 10.88 0.87
N PHE A 10 -7.28 9.71 0.74
CA PHE A 10 -7.84 8.58 -0.01
C PHE A 10 -9.18 8.12 0.54
N LYS A 11 -9.32 8.03 1.87
CA LYS A 11 -10.59 7.70 2.51
C LYS A 11 -11.66 8.75 2.22
N SER A 12 -11.35 10.04 2.35
CA SER A 12 -12.28 11.13 2.07
C SER A 12 -12.78 11.11 0.62
N ASN A 13 -11.94 10.73 -0.34
CA ASN A 13 -12.32 10.65 -1.74
C ASN A 13 -13.39 9.57 -2.01
N LEU A 14 -13.46 8.50 -1.21
CA LEU A 14 -14.48 7.45 -1.37
C LEU A 14 -15.91 8.00 -1.27
N TYR A 15 -16.14 9.07 -0.51
CA TYR A 15 -17.45 9.71 -0.40
C TYR A 15 -17.94 10.34 -1.72
N ASN A 16 -17.02 10.64 -2.64
CA ASN A 16 -17.35 11.26 -3.93
C ASN A 16 -17.75 10.25 -5.00
N TYR A 17 -17.59 8.94 -4.75
CA TYR A 17 -17.93 7.91 -5.72
C TYR A 17 -19.30 7.27 -5.41
N SER A 18 -20.06 7.00 -6.46
CA SER A 18 -21.20 6.07 -6.42
C SER A 18 -20.71 4.63 -6.51
N LEU A 19 -21.57 3.68 -6.13
CA LEU A 19 -21.26 2.25 -6.27
C LEU A 19 -21.01 1.86 -7.73
N GLN A 20 -21.74 2.47 -8.67
CA GLN A 20 -21.55 2.23 -10.10
C GLN A 20 -20.16 2.69 -10.56
N GLN A 21 -19.73 3.88 -10.14
CA GLN A 21 -18.39 4.40 -10.46
C GLN A 21 -17.28 3.54 -9.83
N LEU A 22 -17.44 3.12 -8.56
CA LEU A 22 -16.49 2.22 -7.90
C LEU A 22 -16.27 0.92 -8.67
N ARG A 23 -17.33 0.40 -9.29
CA ARG A 23 -17.30 -0.88 -10.01
C ARG A 23 -17.04 -0.77 -11.51
N TYR A 24 -17.02 0.44 -12.05
CA TYR A 24 -16.88 0.67 -13.49
C TYR A 24 -15.50 0.21 -13.98
N ILE A 25 -15.51 -0.62 -15.03
CA ILE A 25 -14.33 -1.11 -15.74
C ILE A 25 -14.43 -0.56 -17.16
N SER A 26 -13.45 0.23 -17.58
CA SER A 26 -13.47 0.88 -18.90
C SER A 26 -13.21 -0.09 -20.04
N GLU A 27 -12.26 -1.02 -19.86
CA GLU A 27 -11.90 -2.05 -20.84
C GLU A 27 -11.25 -3.26 -20.16
N GLU A 28 -11.12 -4.36 -20.90
CA GLU A 28 -10.51 -5.60 -20.42
C GLU A 28 -9.07 -5.36 -19.94
N GLY A 29 -8.75 -5.84 -18.73
CA GLY A 29 -7.41 -5.71 -18.14
C GLY A 29 -7.16 -4.39 -17.41
N VAL A 30 -8.09 -3.43 -17.46
CA VAL A 30 -8.04 -2.20 -16.65
C VAL A 30 -8.82 -2.40 -15.36
N TRP A 31 -8.23 -1.99 -14.23
CA TRP A 31 -8.90 -2.06 -12.94
C TRP A 31 -9.99 -0.99 -12.81
N SER A 32 -11.06 -1.30 -12.08
CA SER A 32 -11.93 -0.24 -11.56
C SER A 32 -11.21 0.55 -10.47
N ILE A 33 -11.75 1.75 -10.14
CA ILE A 33 -11.23 2.49 -8.98
C ILE A 33 -11.46 1.71 -7.67
N GLY A 34 -12.56 0.94 -7.56
CA GLY A 34 -12.81 0.05 -6.42
C GLY A 34 -11.73 -1.03 -6.26
N GLN A 35 -11.30 -1.64 -7.36
CA GLN A 35 -10.19 -2.62 -7.35
C GLN A 35 -8.86 -2.00 -6.95
N MET A 36 -8.59 -0.76 -7.38
CA MET A 36 -7.41 -0.04 -6.92
C MET A 36 -7.45 0.19 -5.39
N TYR A 37 -8.59 0.59 -4.83
CA TYR A 37 -8.74 0.75 -3.38
C TYR A 37 -8.58 -0.58 -2.63
N ASP A 38 -9.18 -1.67 -3.12
CA ASP A 38 -9.01 -2.99 -2.54
C ASP A 38 -7.53 -3.40 -2.47
N HIS A 39 -6.81 -3.24 -3.59
CA HIS A 39 -5.39 -3.51 -3.68
C HIS A 39 -4.57 -2.69 -2.68
N LEU A 40 -4.80 -1.37 -2.65
CA LEU A 40 -4.11 -0.45 -1.74
C LEU A 40 -4.25 -0.87 -0.28
N ILE A 41 -5.46 -1.23 0.14
CA ILE A 41 -5.75 -1.61 1.51
C ILE A 41 -5.10 -2.96 1.85
N LEU A 42 -5.26 -3.95 0.96
CA LEU A 42 -4.79 -5.31 1.21
C LEU A 42 -3.26 -5.35 1.31
N VAL A 43 -2.55 -4.72 0.37
CA VAL A 43 -1.08 -4.66 0.36
C VAL A 43 -0.54 -3.86 1.54
N ALA A 44 -1.21 -2.76 1.92
CA ALA A 44 -0.80 -1.99 3.09
C ALA A 44 -0.93 -2.79 4.39
N HIS A 45 -1.95 -3.65 4.53
CA HIS A 45 -2.03 -4.56 5.67
C HIS A 45 -0.92 -5.60 5.67
N GLU A 46 -0.55 -6.16 4.51
CA GLU A 46 0.61 -7.07 4.40
C GLU A 46 1.91 -6.39 4.85
N TYR A 47 2.12 -5.11 4.50
CA TYR A 47 3.28 -4.37 4.98
C TYR A 47 3.27 -4.18 6.50
N LEU A 48 2.10 -3.88 7.08
CA LEU A 48 1.96 -3.76 8.53
C LEU A 48 2.15 -5.12 9.24
N ASP A 49 1.72 -6.23 8.65
CA ASP A 49 1.96 -7.58 9.19
C ASP A 49 3.48 -7.87 9.28
N ASN A 50 4.23 -7.51 8.24
CA ASN A 50 5.69 -7.69 8.22
C ASN A 50 6.40 -6.75 9.20
N MET A 51 5.93 -5.51 9.34
CA MET A 51 6.42 -4.56 10.34
C MET A 51 6.19 -5.07 11.77
N GLU A 52 4.99 -5.56 12.06
CA GLU A 52 4.64 -6.14 13.36
C GLU A 52 5.44 -7.40 13.65
N THR A 53 5.72 -8.19 12.62
CA THR A 53 6.63 -9.34 12.74
C THR A 53 8.03 -8.87 13.15
N CYS A 54 8.58 -7.81 12.55
CA CYS A 54 9.88 -7.25 12.97
C CYS A 54 9.89 -6.83 14.45
N ALA A 55 8.76 -6.37 14.98
CA ALA A 55 8.62 -5.98 16.39
C ALA A 55 8.70 -7.16 17.36
N THR A 56 8.42 -8.39 16.90
CA THR A 56 8.41 -9.60 17.74
C THR A 56 9.65 -10.49 17.57
N LEU A 57 10.49 -10.20 16.57
CA LEU A 57 11.74 -10.93 16.34
C LEU A 57 12.73 -10.74 17.49
N ASN A 58 13.41 -11.82 17.84
CA ASN A 58 14.54 -11.82 18.79
C ASN A 58 15.86 -12.21 18.12
N VAL A 59 15.87 -12.30 16.79
CA VAL A 59 17.04 -12.70 16.00
C VAL A 59 17.31 -11.62 14.96
N GLU A 60 18.53 -11.11 14.97
CA GLU A 60 19.00 -10.11 14.04
C GLU A 60 19.27 -10.69 12.65
N GLN A 61 19.05 -9.87 11.63
CA GLN A 61 19.33 -10.18 10.24
C GLN A 61 20.37 -9.20 9.67
N PRO A 62 21.60 -9.66 9.39
CA PRO A 62 22.66 -8.78 8.88
C PRO A 62 22.46 -8.36 7.43
N LEU A 63 21.70 -9.13 6.63
CA LEU A 63 21.45 -8.78 5.23
C LEU A 63 20.57 -7.52 5.12
N GLY A 64 20.74 -6.80 4.01
CA GLY A 64 20.03 -5.55 3.72
C GLY A 64 19.11 -5.67 2.50
N LYS A 65 18.70 -4.51 2.00
CA LYS A 65 17.92 -4.42 0.76
C LYS A 65 18.72 -4.91 -0.44
N THR A 66 17.99 -5.27 -1.50
CA THR A 66 18.58 -5.42 -2.82
C THR A 66 19.01 -4.04 -3.35
N GLN A 67 19.86 -4.02 -4.38
CA GLN A 67 20.23 -2.77 -5.06
C GLN A 67 18.99 -2.01 -5.57
N PHE A 68 17.97 -2.74 -6.03
CA PHE A 68 16.69 -2.17 -6.44
C PHE A 68 15.93 -1.57 -5.26
N GLY A 69 15.82 -2.28 -4.13
CA GLY A 69 15.20 -1.75 -2.92
C GLY A 69 15.88 -0.47 -2.42
N GLU A 70 17.22 -0.45 -2.39
CA GLU A 70 17.99 0.76 -2.04
C GLU A 70 17.68 1.94 -2.97
N LEU A 71 17.55 1.69 -4.28
CA LEU A 71 17.19 2.73 -5.25
C LEU A 71 15.79 3.28 -4.99
N LEU A 72 14.80 2.42 -4.72
CA LEU A 72 13.42 2.83 -4.46
C LEU A 72 13.31 3.69 -3.19
N PHE A 73 13.98 3.29 -2.10
CA PHE A 73 14.01 4.08 -0.87
C PHE A 73 14.75 5.41 -1.05
N ARG A 74 15.87 5.42 -1.79
CA ARG A 74 16.59 6.67 -2.11
C ARG A 74 15.77 7.63 -2.94
N ASN A 75 15.01 7.11 -3.91
CA ASN A 75 14.08 7.91 -4.72
C ASN A 75 12.81 8.28 -3.95
N GLY A 76 12.62 7.71 -2.75
CA GLY A 76 11.41 7.84 -1.95
C GLY A 76 10.18 7.31 -2.66
N GLY A 77 10.27 6.34 -3.58
CA GLY A 77 9.13 5.93 -4.38
C GLY A 77 9.41 4.91 -5.47
N PHE A 78 8.33 4.26 -5.90
CA PHE A 78 8.30 3.47 -7.12
C PHE A 78 8.47 4.37 -8.36
N PRO A 79 9.14 3.89 -9.43
CA PRO A 79 9.26 4.65 -10.67
C PRO A 79 7.88 4.93 -11.28
N PRO A 80 7.74 6.01 -12.07
CA PRO A 80 6.49 6.43 -12.69
C PRO A 80 6.13 5.59 -13.93
N ILE A 81 6.21 4.27 -13.82
CA ILE A 81 5.96 3.31 -14.91
C ILE A 81 4.94 2.26 -14.45
N LYS A 82 4.17 1.70 -15.39
CA LYS A 82 3.26 0.59 -15.09
C LYS A 82 4.11 -0.66 -14.80
N ILE A 83 3.99 -1.20 -13.59
CA ILE A 83 4.64 -2.45 -13.18
C ILE A 83 3.64 -3.58 -13.41
N ARG A 84 3.97 -4.52 -14.31
CA ARG A 84 3.17 -5.72 -14.54
C ARG A 84 3.83 -6.91 -13.87
N LEU A 85 3.09 -7.57 -12.98
CA LEU A 85 3.50 -8.85 -12.40
C LEU A 85 3.32 -9.98 -13.43
N PRO A 86 4.02 -11.12 -13.26
CA PRO A 86 3.70 -12.34 -14.00
C PRO A 86 2.22 -12.69 -13.90
N ASP A 87 1.63 -13.27 -14.95
CA ASP A 87 0.19 -13.47 -15.06
C ASP A 87 -0.37 -14.33 -13.90
N GLU A 88 0.42 -15.26 -13.36
CA GLU A 88 0.05 -16.10 -12.21
C GLU A 88 -0.13 -15.31 -10.91
N LEU A 89 0.50 -14.14 -10.82
CA LEU A 89 0.45 -13.22 -9.68
C LEU A 89 -0.42 -11.99 -9.96
N ASN A 90 -1.11 -11.96 -11.10
CA ASN A 90 -1.83 -10.79 -11.59
C ASN A 90 -3.35 -10.98 -11.59
N SER A 91 -3.88 -11.85 -10.73
CA SER A 91 -5.31 -11.95 -10.47
C SER A 91 -5.86 -10.58 -10.08
N PRO A 92 -6.98 -10.14 -10.67
CA PRO A 92 -7.50 -8.81 -10.42
C PRO A 92 -7.95 -8.67 -8.96
N PRO A 93 -7.78 -7.48 -8.36
CA PRO A 93 -8.30 -7.20 -7.02
C PRO A 93 -9.82 -7.36 -6.94
N ASN A 94 -10.35 -7.40 -5.72
CA ASN A 94 -11.78 -7.50 -5.50
C ASN A 94 -12.52 -6.24 -5.99
N ASN A 95 -13.65 -6.43 -6.69
CA ASN A 95 -14.53 -5.37 -7.15
C ASN A 95 -15.96 -5.44 -6.55
N SER A 96 -16.18 -6.30 -5.55
CA SER A 96 -17.50 -6.52 -4.96
C SER A 96 -17.82 -5.59 -3.79
N ASP A 97 -16.82 -4.98 -3.16
CA ASP A 97 -17.01 -4.18 -1.96
C ASP A 97 -17.99 -3.02 -2.18
N SER A 98 -18.78 -2.71 -1.16
CA SER A 98 -19.54 -1.48 -1.13
C SER A 98 -18.62 -0.30 -0.80
N LYS A 99 -19.14 0.93 -1.00
CA LYS A 99 -18.43 2.14 -0.57
C LYS A 99 -18.19 2.12 0.93
N GLU A 100 -19.19 1.69 1.70
CA GLU A 100 -19.16 1.63 3.15
C GLU A 100 -18.13 0.61 3.65
N ASP A 101 -17.99 -0.53 2.96
CA ASP A 101 -16.95 -1.52 3.25
C ASP A 101 -15.55 -0.95 3.02
N LEU A 102 -15.31 -0.30 1.88
CA LEU A 102 -14.02 0.34 1.58
C LEU A 102 -13.67 1.43 2.61
N ILE A 103 -14.64 2.26 3.02
CA ILE A 103 -14.44 3.29 4.04
C ILE A 103 -14.07 2.64 5.38
N SER A 104 -14.82 1.62 5.80
CA SER A 104 -14.56 0.89 7.05
C SER A 104 -13.17 0.25 7.06
N ARG A 105 -12.78 -0.40 5.96
CA ARG A 105 -11.45 -0.99 5.78
C ARG A 105 -10.33 0.07 5.81
N MET A 106 -10.54 1.22 5.18
CA MET A 106 -9.60 2.36 5.27
C MET A 106 -9.47 2.90 6.70
N ASP A 107 -10.56 2.96 7.46
CA ASP A 107 -10.54 3.37 8.87
C ASP A 107 -9.72 2.41 9.72
N LEU A 108 -9.90 1.10 9.54
CA LEU A 108 -9.10 0.08 10.24
C LEU A 108 -7.62 0.19 9.89
N LEU A 109 -7.28 0.38 8.62
CA LEU A 109 -5.90 0.59 8.16
C LEU A 109 -5.28 1.83 8.80
N ILE A 110 -5.99 2.98 8.78
CA ILE A 110 -5.53 4.24 9.37
C ILE A 110 -5.32 4.09 10.87
N GLN A 111 -6.27 3.45 11.57
CA GLN A 111 -6.16 3.19 13.01
C GLN A 111 -4.93 2.34 13.32
N ARG A 112 -4.71 1.25 12.56
CA ARG A 112 -3.57 0.36 12.72
C ARG A 112 -2.24 1.09 12.47
N LEU A 113 -2.15 1.87 11.39
CA LEU A 113 -0.95 2.67 11.08
C LEU A 113 -0.65 3.71 12.18
N SER A 114 -1.69 4.36 12.72
CA SER A 114 -1.57 5.38 13.77
C SER A 114 -1.03 4.81 15.09
N GLN A 115 -1.37 3.55 15.41
CA GLN A 115 -0.89 2.89 16.64
C GLN A 115 0.63 2.68 16.67
N TRP A 116 1.28 2.71 15.49
CA TRP A 116 2.70 2.46 15.31
C TRP A 116 3.53 3.72 15.06
N GLU A 117 2.91 4.86 14.71
CA GLU A 117 3.61 6.10 14.34
C GLU A 117 4.68 6.51 15.35
N SER A 118 4.37 6.41 16.65
CA SER A 118 5.29 6.75 17.75
C SER A 118 6.12 5.59 18.28
N LYS A 119 5.92 4.35 17.79
CA LYS A 119 6.55 3.13 18.33
C LYS A 119 7.58 2.52 17.40
N VAL A 120 7.39 2.67 16.09
CA VAL A 120 8.16 1.93 15.09
C VAL A 120 9.67 2.23 15.13
N ASP A 121 10.06 3.44 15.53
CA ASP A 121 11.49 3.81 15.69
C ASP A 121 12.18 3.14 16.88
N TYR A 122 11.41 2.58 17.83
CA TYR A 122 11.95 1.87 18.98
C TYR A 122 12.18 0.38 18.72
N ILE A 123 11.74 -0.14 17.56
CA ILE A 123 11.98 -1.53 17.16
C ILE A 123 13.44 -1.66 16.72
N ASN A 124 14.11 -2.75 17.12
CA ASN A 124 15.49 -3.01 16.73
C ASN A 124 15.64 -2.97 15.19
N PRO A 125 16.43 -2.05 14.60
CA PRO A 125 16.56 -1.94 13.14
C PRO A 125 17.25 -3.15 12.48
N ASN A 126 17.86 -4.04 13.27
CA ASN A 126 18.43 -5.29 12.79
C ASN A 126 17.40 -6.42 12.71
N ASN A 127 16.20 -6.27 13.29
CA ASN A 127 15.10 -7.19 13.08
C ASN A 127 14.47 -6.91 11.72
N LYS A 128 14.64 -7.83 10.76
CA LYS A 128 14.20 -7.63 9.38
C LYS A 128 13.46 -8.83 8.81
N ILE A 129 12.50 -8.54 7.95
CA ILE A 129 11.77 -9.53 7.15
C ILE A 129 12.06 -9.30 5.67
N LYS A 130 12.16 -10.40 4.91
CA LYS A 130 12.54 -10.37 3.50
C LYS A 130 11.33 -10.07 2.61
N HIS A 131 11.38 -8.97 1.89
CA HIS A 131 10.52 -8.66 0.76
C HIS A 131 11.09 -9.28 -0.53
N GLY A 132 10.24 -9.83 -1.40
CA GLY A 132 10.63 -10.43 -2.69
C GLY A 132 11.47 -9.51 -3.60
N GLY A 133 10.99 -8.29 -3.87
CA GLY A 133 11.74 -7.28 -4.65
C GLY A 133 12.74 -6.42 -3.86
N PHE A 134 12.38 -5.94 -2.66
CA PHE A 134 13.20 -4.97 -1.92
C PHE A 134 14.35 -5.59 -1.13
N GLY A 135 14.34 -6.90 -0.87
CA GLY A 135 15.31 -7.54 0.03
C GLY A 135 14.90 -7.44 1.49
N TRP A 136 15.85 -7.39 2.41
CA TRP A 136 15.55 -7.39 3.84
C TRP A 136 15.22 -5.98 4.34
N LEU A 137 14.00 -5.84 4.89
CA LEU A 137 13.46 -4.58 5.38
C LEU A 137 13.24 -4.63 6.89
N ASN A 138 13.59 -3.54 7.58
CA ASN A 138 13.28 -3.36 9.00
C ASN A 138 11.86 -2.81 9.20
N ALA A 139 11.42 -2.70 10.45
CA ALA A 139 10.09 -2.22 10.81
C ALA A 139 9.76 -0.82 10.26
N ARG A 140 10.70 0.13 10.38
CA ARG A 140 10.53 1.49 9.87
C ARG A 140 10.37 1.51 8.34
N GLU A 141 11.11 0.67 7.65
CA GLU A 141 11.02 0.56 6.19
C GLU A 141 9.68 -0.04 5.74
N TRP A 142 9.23 -1.11 6.39
CA TRP A 142 7.89 -1.67 6.14
C TRP A 142 6.77 -0.66 6.43
N TYR A 143 6.89 0.10 7.52
CA TYR A 143 5.95 1.17 7.84
C TYR A 143 5.90 2.23 6.73
N ASN A 144 7.07 2.70 6.27
CA ASN A 144 7.16 3.71 5.23
C ASN A 144 6.64 3.22 3.86
N LEU A 145 6.67 1.91 3.60
CA LEU A 145 6.12 1.34 2.36
C LEU A 145 4.61 1.58 2.23
N VAL A 146 3.87 1.74 3.34
CA VAL A 146 2.43 2.03 3.29
C VAL A 146 2.16 3.36 2.59
N GLU A 147 2.77 4.47 3.05
CA GLU A 147 2.62 5.77 2.38
C GLU A 147 3.15 5.72 0.95
N MET A 148 4.33 5.12 0.76
CA MET A 148 5.00 5.06 -0.54
C MET A 148 4.14 4.34 -1.58
N HIS A 149 3.41 3.31 -1.16
CA HIS A 149 2.48 2.57 -2.00
C HIS A 149 1.26 3.41 -2.38
N PHE A 150 0.60 4.05 -1.42
CA PHE A 150 -0.52 4.97 -1.72
C PHE A 150 -0.11 6.09 -2.67
N ARG A 151 1.07 6.68 -2.45
CA ARG A 151 1.58 7.74 -3.32
C ARG A 151 1.92 7.26 -4.73
N HIS A 152 2.42 6.02 -4.88
CA HIS A 152 2.64 5.43 -6.19
C HIS A 152 1.34 5.36 -7.03
N HIS A 153 0.22 5.04 -6.39
CA HIS A 153 -1.07 4.89 -7.06
C HIS A 153 -1.84 6.20 -7.30
N LEU A 154 -1.30 7.37 -6.93
CA LEU A 154 -1.96 8.65 -7.25
C LEU A 154 -2.20 8.83 -8.76
N ARG A 155 -1.22 8.47 -9.61
CA ARG A 155 -1.41 8.57 -11.06
C ARG A 155 -2.43 7.58 -11.60
N GLN A 156 -2.45 6.36 -11.08
CA GLN A 156 -3.46 5.37 -11.48
C GLN A 156 -4.84 5.83 -11.04
N LYS A 157 -4.97 6.41 -9.85
CA LYS A 157 -6.21 7.01 -9.38
C LYS A 157 -6.70 8.10 -10.34
N ASP A 158 -5.84 9.05 -10.70
CA ASP A 158 -6.20 10.14 -11.63
C ASP A 158 -6.62 9.60 -13.01
N GLU A 159 -5.93 8.57 -13.52
CA GLU A 159 -6.29 7.86 -14.76
C GLU A 159 -7.68 7.22 -14.65
N LEU A 160 -7.95 6.48 -13.58
CA LEU A 160 -9.24 5.80 -13.37
C LEU A 160 -10.40 6.78 -13.15
N GLU A 161 -10.15 7.89 -12.45
CA GLU A 161 -11.13 8.96 -12.29
C GLU A 161 -11.54 9.58 -13.62
N SER A 162 -10.61 9.71 -14.57
CA SER A 162 -10.93 10.26 -15.90
C SER A 162 -11.94 9.42 -16.69
N TYR A 163 -12.17 8.15 -16.31
CA TYR A 163 -13.16 7.27 -16.94
C TYR A 163 -14.53 7.30 -16.29
N ILE A 164 -14.67 7.92 -15.10
CA ILE A 164 -15.89 7.87 -14.27
C ILE A 164 -16.44 9.26 -13.92
N ILE A 165 -15.80 10.33 -14.38
CA ILE A 165 -16.24 11.73 -14.27
C ILE A 165 -17.18 12.07 -15.42
#